data_AF-A0A8C5WJ12-F1
#
_entry.id   AF-A0A8C5WJ12-F1
#
_cell.length_a   1.000
_cell.length_b   1.000
_cell.length_c   1.000
_cell.angle_alpha   90.00
_cell.angle_beta   90.00
_cell.angle_gamma   90.00
#
_symmetry.space_group_name_H-M   'P 1'
#
loop_
_entity.id
_entity.type
_entity.pdbx_description
1 polymer ?
#
loop_
_entity_poly.entity_id
_entity_poly.type
_entity_poly.pdbx_seq_one_letter_code
_entity_poly.pdbx_strand_id
1 'polypeptide(L)'
;MLLKISAPAIANPVATLINESLATGYIPKLWKTVRVVPIHKSGDNTLVFNYCPISLLPVMSKILEKCVYTQLCDYYQYRNYLTPDQSGFRPKHSTTTALLKVCNDIQAGMEQGNLTGAIFLDFAKAFDTVDHGILLQKRKNSGIGDHTLTWFQSYVSDRSQYVSISDSTSLPLPVTCGVPQGSILGPLLFTIFINDLPNVCKASTVHMYADDTVIYTSKPDLPQLEAVLQEQFTEVEKWIKDNNKLFLNADKTVTMLFGTKPKLHKLQNPHLCVRTRSNATLTSHFSQISRYVVRTKSIFWPHIEKLSSKLYPKLGVLYRNKSCLSPAVRKQIVQQMLMPAIEYGDVVYAAAPQTHLQKLTTLYNSFCRFAL
;
A
#
# COMPACT_ATOMS: atom_id res chain seq x y z
N MET A 1 10.56 5.77 -25.69
CA MET A 1 11.29 6.84 -26.41
C MET A 1 10.68 7.10 -27.78
N LEU A 2 10.45 6.07 -28.61
CA LEU A 2 9.84 6.19 -29.94
C LEU A 2 8.52 6.98 -29.98
N LEU A 3 7.49 6.58 -29.21
CA LEU A 3 6.20 7.28 -29.19
C LEU A 3 6.30 8.76 -28.77
N LYS A 4 7.26 9.11 -27.91
CA LYS A 4 7.48 10.51 -27.51
C LYS A 4 8.08 11.33 -28.66
N ILE A 5 9.02 10.74 -29.41
CA ILE A 5 9.64 11.39 -30.57
C ILE A 5 8.63 11.56 -31.69
N SER A 6 7.79 10.54 -31.94
CA SER A 6 6.76 10.57 -32.99
C SER A 6 5.51 11.36 -32.61
N ALA A 7 5.41 11.86 -31.37
CA ALA A 7 4.20 12.52 -30.85
C ALA A 7 3.66 13.64 -31.75
N PRO A 8 4.49 14.54 -32.33
CA PRO A 8 3.98 15.59 -33.22
C PRO A 8 3.20 15.05 -34.44
N ALA A 9 3.53 13.85 -34.91
CA ALA A 9 2.88 13.23 -36.07
C ALA A 9 1.68 12.35 -35.67
N ILE A 10 1.75 11.66 -34.52
CA ILE A 10 0.76 10.63 -34.15
C ILE A 10 -0.26 11.09 -33.11
N ALA A 11 -0.07 12.23 -32.45
CA ALA A 11 -0.95 12.68 -31.36
C ALA A 11 -2.42 12.79 -31.79
N ASN A 12 -2.69 13.37 -32.96
CA ASN A 12 -4.05 13.52 -33.46
C ASN A 12 -4.72 12.16 -33.75
N PRO A 13 -4.14 11.25 -34.54
CA PRO A 13 -4.68 9.90 -34.71
C PRO A 13 -4.90 9.14 -33.39
N VAL A 14 -3.95 9.25 -32.45
CA VAL A 14 -4.06 8.61 -31.13
C VAL A 14 -5.23 9.19 -30.33
N ALA A 15 -5.40 10.51 -30.35
CA ALA A 15 -6.52 11.17 -29.69
C ALA A 15 -7.86 10.74 -30.29
N THR A 16 -7.96 10.65 -31.61
CA THR A 16 -9.16 10.12 -32.29
C THR A 16 -9.46 8.70 -31.81
N LEU A 17 -8.49 7.79 -31.81
CA LEU A 17 -8.69 6.41 -31.34
C LEU A 17 -9.14 6.34 -29.88
N ILE A 18 -8.59 7.19 -29.00
CA ILE A 18 -8.99 7.26 -27.60
C ILE A 18 -10.44 7.77 -27.48
N ASN A 19 -10.78 8.84 -28.18
CA ASN A 19 -12.11 9.42 -28.16
C ASN A 19 -13.15 8.43 -28.70
N GLU A 20 -12.84 7.71 -29.78
CA GLU A 20 -13.69 6.64 -30.31
C GLU A 20 -13.89 5.51 -29.29
N SER A 21 -12.83 5.07 -28.62
CA SER A 21 -12.94 4.07 -27.54
C SER A 21 -13.87 4.54 -26.43
N LEU A 22 -13.73 5.80 -25.99
CA LEU A 22 -14.57 6.39 -24.94
C LEU A 22 -16.01 6.60 -25.42
N ALA A 23 -16.23 7.04 -26.65
CA ALA A 23 -17.54 7.31 -27.22
C ALA A 23 -18.33 6.03 -27.51
N THR A 24 -17.66 4.93 -27.84
CA THR A 24 -18.30 3.63 -28.13
C THR A 24 -18.38 2.70 -26.93
N GLY A 25 -17.67 3.01 -25.83
CA GLY A 25 -17.54 2.10 -24.69
C GLY A 25 -16.69 0.85 -24.99
N TYR A 26 -15.96 0.84 -26.11
CA TYR A 26 -15.18 -0.32 -26.55
C TYR A 26 -13.68 -0.12 -26.31
N ILE A 27 -12.97 -1.19 -25.92
CA ILE A 27 -11.51 -1.20 -25.81
C ILE A 27 -10.97 -2.15 -26.87
N PRO A 28 -10.03 -1.71 -27.73
CA PRO A 28 -9.42 -2.57 -28.74
C PRO A 28 -8.88 -3.87 -28.17
N LYS A 29 -9.19 -5.00 -28.81
CA LYS A 29 -8.72 -6.34 -28.41
C LYS A 29 -7.19 -6.40 -28.26
N LEU A 30 -6.45 -5.73 -29.14
CA LEU A 30 -4.98 -5.63 -29.08
C LEU A 30 -4.46 -4.97 -27.79
N TRP A 31 -5.30 -4.20 -27.09
CA TRP A 31 -4.95 -3.50 -25.85
C TRP A 31 -5.32 -4.32 -24.60
N LYS A 32 -6.00 -5.46 -24.78
CA LYS A 32 -6.48 -6.33 -23.70
C LYS A 32 -5.54 -7.51 -23.37
N THR A 33 -4.49 -7.72 -24.15
CA THR A 33 -3.47 -8.76 -23.89
C THR A 33 -2.29 -8.17 -23.12
N VAL A 34 -1.92 -8.81 -22.01
CA VAL A 34 -0.86 -8.34 -21.10
C VAL A 34 0.29 -9.35 -21.04
N ARG A 35 1.52 -8.85 -21.07
CA ARG A 35 2.71 -9.67 -20.78
C ARG A 35 3.04 -9.59 -19.30
N VAL A 36 3.09 -10.71 -18.61
CA VAL A 36 3.45 -10.81 -17.19
C VAL A 36 4.92 -11.18 -17.05
N VAL A 37 5.65 -10.38 -16.28
CA VAL A 37 7.06 -10.65 -15.91
C VAL A 37 7.12 -10.88 -14.40
N PRO A 38 7.47 -12.09 -13.95
CA PRO A 38 7.60 -12.38 -12.53
C PRO A 38 8.88 -11.74 -11.98
N ILE A 39 8.75 -10.97 -10.90
CA ILE A 39 9.88 -10.38 -10.16
C ILE A 39 10.01 -11.07 -8.81
N HIS A 40 11.18 -11.63 -8.52
CA HIS A 40 11.45 -12.26 -7.23
C HIS A 40 11.37 -11.22 -6.10
N LYS A 41 10.56 -11.49 -5.07
CA LYS A 41 10.35 -10.61 -3.92
C LYS A 41 11.34 -10.92 -2.80
N SER A 42 11.39 -12.18 -2.36
CA SER A 42 12.21 -12.64 -1.23
C SER A 42 12.12 -14.17 -1.05
N GLY A 43 13.00 -14.76 -0.25
CA GLY A 43 12.93 -16.19 0.08
C GLY A 43 13.43 -17.08 -1.04
N ASP A 44 13.04 -18.35 -1.00
CA ASP A 44 13.43 -19.37 -1.99
C ASP A 44 12.97 -18.98 -3.40
N ASN A 45 13.90 -18.96 -4.36
CA ASN A 45 13.63 -18.58 -5.75
C ASN A 45 13.00 -19.72 -6.58
N THR A 46 12.89 -20.93 -6.03
CA THR A 46 12.19 -22.06 -6.66
C THR A 46 10.68 -22.04 -6.41
N LEU A 47 10.23 -21.31 -5.39
CA LEU A 47 8.82 -21.22 -5.01
C LEU A 47 8.11 -20.08 -5.76
N VAL A 48 7.09 -20.41 -6.55
CA VAL A 48 6.30 -19.44 -7.33
C VAL A 48 5.65 -18.35 -6.46
N PHE A 49 5.27 -18.68 -5.23
CA PHE A 49 4.65 -17.74 -4.28
C PHE A 49 5.57 -16.59 -3.86
N ASN A 50 6.87 -16.72 -4.10
CA ASN A 50 7.88 -15.70 -3.80
C ASN A 50 8.09 -14.69 -4.94
N TYR A 51 7.28 -14.75 -6.00
CA TYR A 51 7.33 -13.84 -7.13
C TYR A 51 6.10 -12.92 -7.19
N CYS A 52 6.32 -11.66 -7.56
CA CYS A 52 5.27 -10.70 -7.90
C CYS A 52 5.06 -10.66 -9.41
N PRO A 53 3.83 -10.88 -9.92
CA PRO A 53 3.54 -10.83 -11.35
C PRO A 53 3.37 -9.37 -11.82
N ILE A 54 4.39 -8.79 -12.47
CA ILE A 54 4.27 -7.44 -13.02
C ILE A 54 3.68 -7.48 -14.43
N SER A 55 2.57 -6.77 -14.61
CA SER A 55 1.84 -6.63 -15.86
C SER A 55 2.41 -5.52 -16.73
N LEU A 56 2.98 -5.90 -17.88
CA LEU A 56 3.43 -4.98 -18.92
C LEU A 56 2.32 -4.80 -19.96
N LEU A 57 1.49 -3.79 -19.75
CA LEU A 57 0.40 -3.45 -20.66
C LEU A 57 0.92 -2.80 -21.97
N PRO A 58 0.20 -2.96 -23.09
CA PRO A 58 0.47 -2.21 -24.32
C PRO A 58 0.51 -0.71 -24.05
N VAL A 59 1.49 -0.01 -24.61
CA VAL A 59 1.71 1.42 -24.31
C VAL A 59 0.50 2.26 -24.69
N MET A 60 -0.17 1.93 -25.80
CA MET A 60 -1.41 2.61 -26.22
C MET A 60 -2.54 2.45 -25.20
N SER A 61 -2.68 1.26 -24.59
CA SER A 61 -3.62 1.04 -23.49
C SER A 61 -3.30 1.96 -22.32
N LYS A 62 -2.03 2.18 -21.98
CA LYS A 62 -1.62 3.07 -20.90
C LYS A 62 -1.98 4.53 -21.18
N ILE A 63 -1.89 4.98 -22.43
CA ILE A 63 -2.30 6.36 -22.78
C ILE A 63 -3.81 6.53 -22.57
N LEU A 64 -4.61 5.58 -23.07
CA LEU A 64 -6.07 5.54 -22.84
C LEU A 64 -6.39 5.52 -21.33
N GLU A 65 -5.77 4.63 -20.57
CA GLU A 65 -5.95 4.54 -19.12
C GLU A 65 -5.59 5.84 -18.41
N LYS A 66 -4.56 6.57 -18.87
CA LYS A 66 -4.17 7.86 -18.30
C LYS A 66 -5.24 8.92 -18.52
N CYS A 67 -5.85 8.98 -19.70
CA CYS A 67 -6.97 9.89 -19.99
C CYS A 67 -8.16 9.62 -19.06
N VAL A 68 -8.54 8.34 -18.93
CA VAL A 68 -9.65 7.92 -18.06
C VAL A 68 -9.34 8.15 -16.59
N TYR A 69 -8.11 7.87 -16.16
CA TYR A 69 -7.67 8.11 -14.78
C TYR A 69 -7.83 9.57 -14.39
N THR A 70 -7.37 10.50 -15.23
CA THR A 70 -7.48 11.94 -14.94
C THR A 70 -8.94 12.35 -14.77
N GLN A 71 -9.81 11.98 -15.73
CA GLN A 71 -11.23 12.31 -15.67
C GLN A 71 -11.94 11.72 -14.43
N LEU A 72 -11.61 10.48 -14.06
CA LEU A 72 -12.18 9.84 -12.87
C LEU A 72 -11.68 10.47 -11.57
N CYS A 73 -10.40 10.83 -11.48
CA CYS A 73 -9.86 11.53 -10.32
C CYS A 73 -10.59 12.86 -10.11
N ASP A 74 -10.76 13.65 -11.18
CA ASP A 74 -11.47 14.93 -11.12
C ASP A 74 -12.93 14.74 -10.68
N TYR A 75 -13.62 13.75 -11.27
CA TYR A 75 -15.00 13.41 -10.90
C TYR A 75 -15.13 12.99 -9.43
N TYR A 76 -14.31 12.06 -8.96
CA TYR A 76 -14.38 11.57 -7.58
C TYR A 76 -13.94 12.61 -6.55
N GLN A 77 -13.03 13.50 -6.92
CA GLN A 77 -12.68 14.65 -6.09
C GLN A 77 -13.85 15.63 -6.00
N TYR A 78 -14.49 15.97 -7.13
CA TYR A 78 -15.67 16.83 -7.15
C TYR A 78 -16.83 16.27 -6.30
N ARG A 79 -17.05 14.95 -6.35
CA ARG A 79 -18.11 14.27 -5.58
C ARG A 79 -17.73 13.97 -4.13
N ASN A 80 -16.49 14.22 -3.72
CA ASN A 80 -15.92 13.76 -2.44
C ASN A 80 -16.23 12.28 -2.15
N TYR A 81 -16.09 11.43 -3.17
CA TYR A 81 -16.55 10.03 -3.11
C TYR A 81 -15.61 9.12 -2.32
N LEU A 82 -14.31 9.36 -2.39
CA LEU A 82 -13.32 8.53 -1.72
C LEU A 82 -13.30 8.81 -0.22
N THR A 83 -13.38 7.76 0.59
CA THR A 83 -13.34 7.85 2.05
C THR A 83 -12.11 8.64 2.52
N PRO A 84 -12.23 9.55 3.51
CA PRO A 84 -11.06 10.23 4.10
C PRO A 84 -10.07 9.26 4.74
N ASP A 85 -10.49 8.03 5.06
CA ASP A 85 -9.69 7.00 5.71
C ASP A 85 -8.80 6.18 4.76
N GLN A 86 -8.77 6.55 3.47
CA GLN A 86 -7.82 6.00 2.50
C GLN A 86 -6.74 7.04 2.21
N SER A 87 -5.47 6.69 2.42
CA SER A 87 -4.32 7.52 2.09
C SER A 87 -3.51 7.01 0.89
N GLY A 88 -3.69 5.75 0.49
CA GLY A 88 -2.98 5.17 -0.65
C GLY A 88 -3.52 5.67 -1.99
N PHE A 89 -2.61 5.87 -2.94
CA PHE A 89 -2.92 6.30 -4.32
C PHE A 89 -3.75 7.58 -4.45
N ARG A 90 -3.71 8.46 -3.43
CA ARG A 90 -4.42 9.73 -3.44
C ARG A 90 -3.47 10.92 -3.51
N PRO A 91 -3.79 11.96 -4.31
CA PRO A 91 -3.06 13.22 -4.27
C PRO A 91 -3.06 13.80 -2.86
N LYS A 92 -1.93 14.41 -2.44
CA LYS A 92 -1.75 15.06 -1.13
C LYS A 92 -1.76 14.12 0.09
N HIS A 93 -1.88 12.81 -0.11
CA HIS A 93 -1.64 11.81 0.92
C HIS A 93 -0.30 11.12 0.69
N SER A 94 0.33 10.66 1.75
CA SER A 94 1.55 9.85 1.71
C SER A 94 1.50 8.78 2.79
N THR A 95 2.45 7.85 2.75
CA THR A 95 2.68 6.95 3.88
C THR A 95 2.90 7.77 5.14
N THR A 96 3.73 8.81 5.12
CA THR A 96 3.98 9.69 6.25
C THR A 96 2.70 10.30 6.84
N THR A 97 1.77 10.80 6.02
CA THR A 97 0.53 11.38 6.55
C THR A 97 -0.38 10.32 7.17
N ALA A 98 -0.45 9.13 6.56
CA ALA A 98 -1.14 7.98 7.15
C ALA A 98 -0.50 7.66 8.50
N LEU A 99 0.84 7.51 8.51
CA LEU A 99 1.62 7.24 9.71
C LEU A 99 1.39 8.31 10.79
N LEU A 100 1.28 9.59 10.46
CA LEU A 100 1.01 10.61 11.48
C LEU A 100 -0.41 10.49 12.04
N LYS A 101 -1.40 10.11 11.23
CA LYS A 101 -2.80 10.02 11.68
C LYS A 101 -2.99 8.96 12.76
N VAL A 102 -2.64 7.70 12.51
CA VAL A 102 -2.87 6.66 13.53
C VAL A 102 -1.87 6.82 14.69
N CYS A 103 -0.69 7.43 14.49
CA CYS A 103 0.17 7.83 15.60
C CYS A 103 -0.61 8.71 16.58
N ASN A 104 -1.14 9.81 16.06
CA ASN A 104 -1.80 10.83 16.85
C ASN A 104 -3.05 10.28 17.55
N ASP A 105 -3.81 9.39 16.90
CA ASP A 105 -4.96 8.76 17.54
C ASP A 105 -4.55 7.84 18.70
N ILE A 106 -3.51 7.01 18.50
CA ILE A 106 -2.92 6.20 19.58
C ILE A 106 -2.41 7.12 20.71
N GLN A 107 -1.95 8.34 20.37
CA GLN A 107 -1.54 9.35 21.34
C GLN A 107 -2.65 9.87 22.20
N ALA A 108 -3.69 10.37 21.56
CA ALA A 108 -4.86 10.88 22.22
C ALA A 108 -5.45 9.81 23.15
N GLY A 109 -5.50 8.55 22.70
CA GLY A 109 -5.95 7.43 23.53
C GLY A 109 -5.12 7.27 24.82
N MET A 110 -3.80 7.33 24.74
CA MET A 110 -2.93 7.25 25.93
C MET A 110 -3.06 8.44 26.86
N GLU A 111 -3.21 9.65 26.31
CA GLU A 111 -3.36 10.89 27.08
C GLU A 111 -4.68 10.90 27.87
N GLN A 112 -5.71 10.27 27.33
CA GLN A 112 -6.97 9.98 28.03
C GLN A 112 -6.87 8.81 29.02
N GLY A 113 -5.67 8.24 29.17
CA GLY A 113 -5.44 7.10 30.04
C GLY A 113 -6.01 5.79 29.50
N ASN A 114 -6.36 5.65 28.22
CA ASN A 114 -6.90 4.43 27.63
C ASN A 114 -5.81 3.48 27.11
N LEU A 115 -6.20 2.21 26.89
CA LEU A 115 -5.48 1.28 26.02
C LEU A 115 -5.98 1.45 24.60
N THR A 116 -5.11 1.32 23.60
CA THR A 116 -5.48 1.28 22.19
C THR A 116 -5.05 -0.04 21.61
N GLY A 117 -5.97 -0.76 20.97
CA GLY A 117 -5.65 -2.00 20.28
C GLY A 117 -5.80 -1.81 18.78
N ALA A 118 -4.94 -2.46 18.01
CA ALA A 118 -4.93 -2.39 16.56
C ALA A 118 -4.82 -3.79 15.95
N ILE A 119 -5.49 -3.98 14.82
CA ILE A 119 -5.42 -5.16 13.95
C ILE A 119 -4.91 -4.67 12.60
N PHE A 120 -3.77 -5.19 12.17
CA PHE A 120 -3.18 -4.91 10.86
C PHE A 120 -3.54 -6.06 9.93
N LEU A 121 -4.36 -5.76 8.92
CA LEU A 121 -4.82 -6.72 7.92
C LEU A 121 -3.81 -6.81 6.78
N ASP A 122 -3.53 -8.04 6.33
CA ASP A 122 -2.76 -8.32 5.10
C ASP A 122 -3.69 -9.07 4.14
N PHE A 123 -4.02 -8.45 2.99
CA PHE A 123 -4.82 -9.11 1.96
C PHE A 123 -3.94 -9.98 1.07
N ALA A 124 -4.31 -11.24 0.90
CA ALA A 124 -3.60 -12.16 0.04
C ALA A 124 -3.86 -11.81 -1.44
N LYS A 125 -2.84 -11.29 -2.12
CA LYS A 125 -2.90 -10.94 -3.56
C LYS A 125 -4.09 -10.03 -3.89
N ALA A 126 -4.22 -8.93 -3.14
CA ALA A 126 -5.39 -8.06 -3.16
C ALA A 126 -5.77 -7.58 -4.57
N PHE A 127 -4.78 -7.14 -5.36
CA PHE A 127 -4.99 -6.69 -6.73
C PHE A 127 -5.39 -7.82 -7.68
N ASP A 128 -4.88 -9.03 -7.48
CA ASP A 128 -5.11 -10.17 -8.38
C ASP A 128 -6.45 -10.87 -8.11
N THR A 129 -7.10 -10.55 -6.99
CA THR A 129 -8.33 -11.23 -6.52
C THR A 129 -9.59 -10.38 -6.64
N VAL A 130 -9.49 -9.17 -7.19
CA VAL A 130 -10.63 -8.27 -7.41
C VAL A 130 -11.68 -8.90 -8.34
N ASP A 131 -12.86 -9.21 -7.82
CA ASP A 131 -13.98 -9.69 -8.64
C ASP A 131 -14.49 -8.58 -9.56
N HIS A 132 -14.56 -8.86 -10.87
CA HIS A 132 -14.96 -7.88 -11.87
C HIS A 132 -16.42 -7.45 -11.75
N GLY A 133 -17.32 -8.37 -11.38
CA GLY A 133 -18.74 -8.06 -11.21
C GLY A 133 -18.97 -7.11 -10.03
N ILE A 134 -18.33 -7.41 -8.88
CA ILE A 134 -18.39 -6.55 -7.68
C ILE A 134 -17.75 -5.19 -7.97
N LEU A 135 -16.62 -5.15 -8.68
CA LEU A 135 -15.98 -3.89 -9.07
C LEU A 135 -16.92 -3.02 -9.92
N LEU A 136 -17.58 -3.60 -10.92
CA LEU A 136 -18.53 -2.89 -11.78
C LEU A 136 -19.76 -2.41 -10.99
N GLN A 137 -20.26 -3.21 -10.04
CA GLN A 137 -21.37 -2.81 -9.17
C GLN A 137 -20.98 -1.62 -8.27
N LYS A 138 -19.83 -1.68 -7.60
CA LYS A 138 -19.34 -0.58 -6.74
C LYS A 138 -19.13 0.71 -7.54
N ARG A 139 -18.70 0.58 -8.79
CA ARG A 139 -18.61 1.71 -9.73
C ARG A 139 -19.96 2.28 -10.11
N LYS A 140 -20.97 1.46 -10.39
CA LYS A 140 -22.32 1.95 -10.63
C LYS A 140 -22.82 2.76 -9.42
N ASN A 141 -22.56 2.27 -8.21
CA ASN A 141 -22.92 2.94 -6.97
C ASN A 141 -22.15 4.25 -6.72
N SER A 142 -21.00 4.48 -7.38
CA SER A 142 -20.26 5.74 -7.31
C SER A 142 -20.85 6.87 -8.17
N GLY A 143 -21.94 6.58 -8.88
CA GLY A 143 -22.70 7.56 -9.66
C GLY A 143 -22.14 7.82 -11.06
N ILE A 144 -21.26 6.97 -11.57
CA ILE A 144 -20.86 7.07 -12.99
C ILE A 144 -22.05 6.71 -13.90
N GLY A 145 -22.13 7.35 -15.06
CA GLY A 145 -23.18 7.05 -16.05
C GLY A 145 -23.02 5.67 -16.69
N ASP A 146 -24.12 5.13 -17.20
CA ASP A 146 -24.18 3.80 -17.81
C ASP A 146 -23.18 3.64 -18.97
N HIS A 147 -22.99 4.70 -19.77
CA HIS A 147 -22.01 4.72 -20.85
C HIS A 147 -20.57 4.47 -20.37
N THR A 148 -20.17 5.15 -19.29
CA THR A 148 -18.87 4.93 -18.66
C THR A 148 -18.79 3.52 -18.07
N LEU A 149 -19.88 3.02 -17.49
CA LEU A 149 -19.93 1.66 -16.96
C LEU A 149 -19.73 0.61 -18.07
N THR A 150 -20.32 0.79 -19.25
CA THR A 150 -20.09 -0.06 -20.43
C THR A 150 -18.62 -0.06 -20.85
N TRP A 151 -17.96 1.11 -20.82
CA TRP A 151 -16.51 1.17 -21.06
C TRP A 151 -15.73 0.33 -20.05
N PHE A 152 -16.10 0.36 -18.76
CA PHE A 152 -15.45 -0.46 -17.73
C PHE A 152 -15.75 -1.95 -17.84
N GLN A 153 -16.95 -2.32 -18.29
CA GLN A 153 -17.27 -3.71 -18.64
C GLN A 153 -16.31 -4.19 -19.73
N SER A 154 -16.19 -3.42 -20.81
CA SER A 154 -15.22 -3.70 -21.87
C SER A 154 -13.77 -3.71 -21.35
N TYR A 155 -13.42 -2.85 -20.39
CA TYR A 155 -12.07 -2.79 -19.82
C TYR A 155 -11.65 -4.10 -19.14
N VAL A 156 -12.55 -4.74 -18.40
CA VAL A 156 -12.26 -5.96 -17.63
C VAL A 156 -12.56 -7.25 -18.41
N SER A 157 -13.48 -7.22 -19.38
CA SER A 157 -13.88 -8.39 -20.18
C SER A 157 -12.90 -8.70 -21.33
N ASP A 158 -12.82 -9.98 -21.69
CA ASP A 158 -12.02 -10.54 -22.79
C ASP A 158 -10.52 -10.18 -22.71
N ARG A 159 -10.02 -10.04 -21.50
CA ARG A 159 -8.59 -9.85 -21.24
C ARG A 159 -7.87 -11.18 -21.25
N SER A 160 -6.64 -11.16 -21.75
CA SER A 160 -5.74 -12.31 -21.64
C SER A 160 -4.37 -11.87 -21.15
N GLN A 161 -3.64 -12.82 -20.56
CA GLN A 161 -2.28 -12.62 -20.11
C GLN A 161 -1.40 -13.81 -20.44
N TYR A 162 -0.11 -13.58 -20.65
CA TYR A 162 0.89 -14.63 -20.82
C TYR A 162 2.14 -14.29 -20.01
N VAL A 163 2.83 -15.30 -19.51
CA VAL A 163 4.06 -15.13 -18.73
C VAL A 163 5.25 -15.16 -19.66
N SER A 164 6.22 -14.29 -19.42
CA SER A 164 7.49 -14.24 -20.14
C SER A 164 8.65 -14.24 -19.15
N ILE A 165 9.55 -15.21 -19.32
CA ILE A 165 10.77 -15.37 -18.51
C ILE A 165 11.93 -15.54 -19.49
N SER A 166 12.87 -14.58 -19.48
CA SER A 166 13.96 -14.51 -20.46
C SER A 166 13.41 -14.64 -21.89
N ASP A 167 13.85 -15.66 -22.65
CA ASP A 167 13.44 -15.88 -24.04
C ASP A 167 12.22 -16.81 -24.18
N SER A 168 11.66 -17.30 -23.07
CA SER A 168 10.51 -18.20 -23.07
C SER A 168 9.20 -17.46 -22.81
N THR A 169 8.12 -17.90 -23.47
CA THR A 169 6.77 -17.37 -23.28
C THR A 169 5.76 -18.49 -23.13
N SER A 170 4.78 -18.31 -22.24
CA SER A 170 3.66 -19.23 -22.10
C SER A 170 2.60 -18.98 -23.17
N LEU A 171 1.66 -19.93 -23.33
CA LEU A 171 0.41 -19.66 -24.01
C LEU A 171 -0.40 -18.58 -23.25
N PRO A 172 -1.18 -17.75 -23.95
CA PRO A 172 -2.06 -16.78 -23.33
C PRO A 172 -3.24 -17.46 -22.66
N LEU A 173 -3.58 -17.00 -21.46
CA LEU A 173 -4.75 -17.44 -20.69
C LEU A 173 -5.69 -16.27 -20.41
N PRO A 174 -7.00 -16.50 -20.32
CA PRO A 174 -7.96 -15.46 -19.97
C PRO A 174 -7.76 -14.97 -18.53
N VAL A 175 -8.04 -13.68 -18.30
CA VAL A 175 -8.04 -13.06 -16.97
C VAL A 175 -9.48 -12.97 -16.48
N THR A 176 -9.82 -13.75 -15.45
CA THR A 176 -11.19 -13.87 -14.91
C THR A 176 -11.44 -13.01 -13.68
N CYS A 177 -10.39 -12.53 -13.02
CA CYS A 177 -10.45 -11.62 -11.89
C CYS A 177 -9.16 -10.78 -11.81
N GLY A 178 -9.16 -9.83 -10.90
CA GLY A 178 -8.04 -8.95 -10.63
C GLY A 178 -7.97 -7.71 -11.52
N VAL A 179 -7.13 -6.78 -11.11
CA VAL A 179 -6.72 -5.61 -11.88
C VAL A 179 -5.21 -5.70 -12.18
N PRO A 180 -4.75 -5.39 -13.40
CA PRO A 180 -3.35 -5.65 -13.75
C PRO A 180 -2.35 -4.84 -12.91
N GLN A 181 -1.40 -5.50 -12.24
CA GLN A 181 -0.33 -4.87 -11.46
C GLN A 181 0.69 -4.18 -12.38
N GLY A 182 0.48 -2.88 -12.64
CA GLY A 182 1.26 -2.11 -13.63
C GLY A 182 0.40 -1.35 -14.63
N SER A 183 -0.93 -1.51 -14.54
CA SER A 183 -1.92 -0.60 -15.12
C SER A 183 -1.93 0.73 -14.36
N ILE A 184 -2.34 1.79 -15.04
CA ILE A 184 -2.55 3.12 -14.46
C ILE A 184 -3.87 3.16 -13.69
N LEU A 185 -4.90 2.47 -14.19
CA LEU A 185 -6.21 2.42 -13.54
C LEU A 185 -6.26 1.46 -12.35
N GLY A 186 -5.45 0.39 -12.33
CA GLY A 186 -5.50 -0.65 -11.30
C GLY A 186 -5.50 -0.12 -9.86
N PRO A 187 -4.55 0.75 -9.47
CA PRO A 187 -4.53 1.36 -8.14
C PRO A 187 -5.83 2.10 -7.78
N LEU A 188 -6.35 2.93 -8.69
CA LEU A 188 -7.61 3.66 -8.47
C LEU A 188 -8.81 2.72 -8.38
N LEU A 189 -8.86 1.69 -9.23
CA LEU A 189 -9.93 0.69 -9.22
C LEU A 189 -9.93 -0.11 -7.92
N PHE A 190 -8.75 -0.48 -7.41
CA PHE A 190 -8.64 -1.15 -6.12
C PHE A 190 -9.06 -0.22 -4.97
N THR A 191 -8.63 1.05 -4.98
CA THR A 191 -9.08 2.06 -4.01
C THR A 191 -10.61 2.19 -3.98
N ILE A 192 -11.27 2.20 -5.13
CA ILE A 192 -12.76 2.23 -5.22
C ILE A 192 -13.36 0.93 -4.67
N PHE A 193 -12.72 -0.21 -4.93
CA PHE A 193 -13.20 -1.53 -4.55
C PHE A 193 -13.30 -1.71 -3.02
N ILE A 194 -12.34 -1.16 -2.28
CA ILE A 194 -12.29 -1.23 -0.81
C ILE A 194 -12.85 0.03 -0.10
N ASN A 195 -13.37 1.00 -0.86
CA ASN A 195 -13.74 2.33 -0.35
C ASN A 195 -14.79 2.30 0.77
N ASP A 196 -15.61 1.26 0.82
CA ASP A 196 -16.68 1.04 1.79
C ASP A 196 -16.23 0.27 3.04
N LEU A 197 -14.99 -0.24 3.10
CA LEU A 197 -14.49 -0.98 4.27
C LEU A 197 -14.58 -0.19 5.59
N PRO A 198 -14.25 1.12 5.64
CA PRO A 198 -14.41 1.88 6.88
C PRO A 198 -15.84 1.91 7.42
N ASN A 199 -16.85 1.81 6.54
CA ASN A 199 -18.26 1.83 6.95
C ASN A 199 -18.71 0.54 7.65
N VAL A 200 -17.92 -0.53 7.55
CA VAL A 200 -18.17 -1.81 8.24
C VAL A 200 -17.92 -1.67 9.74
N CYS A 201 -16.92 -0.87 10.12
CA CYS A 201 -16.52 -0.67 11.51
C CYS A 201 -17.24 0.54 12.11
N LYS A 202 -18.19 0.30 13.03
CA LYS A 202 -18.96 1.36 13.70
C LYS A 202 -18.35 1.83 15.02
N ALA A 203 -17.57 0.97 15.69
CA ALA A 203 -16.99 1.22 17.01
C ALA A 203 -15.46 1.31 17.01
N SER A 204 -14.84 1.24 15.83
CA SER A 204 -13.40 1.34 15.61
C SER A 204 -13.11 2.21 14.41
N THR A 205 -11.96 2.86 14.42
CA THR A 205 -11.44 3.58 13.26
C THR A 205 -10.76 2.59 12.33
N VAL A 206 -10.95 2.77 11.03
CA VAL A 206 -10.22 2.07 9.98
C VAL A 206 -9.34 3.09 9.28
N HIS A 207 -8.09 2.75 8.99
CA HIS A 207 -7.25 3.55 8.11
C HIS A 207 -6.56 2.65 7.10
N MET A 208 -6.50 3.09 5.85
CA MET A 208 -6.03 2.30 4.73
C MET A 208 -4.93 3.04 3.97
N TYR A 209 -3.94 2.30 3.50
CA TYR A 209 -2.97 2.75 2.53
C TYR A 209 -2.82 1.66 1.46
N ALA A 210 -3.48 1.84 0.32
CA ALA A 210 -3.60 0.79 -0.69
C ALA A 210 -4.30 -0.44 -0.07
N ASP A 211 -3.68 -1.61 -0.12
CA ASP A 211 -4.13 -2.85 0.51
C ASP A 211 -3.79 -2.94 2.00
N ASP A 212 -2.77 -2.22 2.49
CA ASP A 212 -2.46 -2.19 3.91
C ASP A 212 -3.60 -1.51 4.69
N THR A 213 -4.21 -2.23 5.62
CA THR A 213 -5.33 -1.73 6.42
C THR A 213 -5.10 -1.94 7.90
N VAL A 214 -5.44 -0.93 8.70
CA VAL A 214 -5.43 -1.03 10.17
C VAL A 214 -6.80 -0.71 10.73
N ILE A 215 -7.31 -1.57 11.61
CA ILE A 215 -8.50 -1.34 12.42
C ILE A 215 -8.01 -1.07 13.83
N TYR A 216 -8.43 0.02 14.47
CA TYR A 216 -7.99 0.33 15.82
C TYR A 216 -9.04 1.09 16.62
N THR A 217 -8.99 0.92 17.94
CA THR A 217 -9.91 1.59 18.86
C THR A 217 -9.26 1.73 20.23
N SER A 218 -9.74 2.68 21.03
CA SER A 218 -9.24 2.96 22.36
C SER A 218 -10.32 2.73 23.42
N LYS A 219 -9.98 2.00 24.48
CA LYS A 219 -10.88 1.68 25.61
C LYS A 219 -10.15 1.74 26.96
N PRO A 220 -10.87 1.99 28.07
CA PRO A 220 -10.29 2.06 29.41
C PRO A 220 -9.63 0.75 29.88
N ASP A 221 -10.15 -0.41 29.49
CA ASP A 221 -9.65 -1.71 29.93
C ASP A 221 -9.51 -2.71 28.77
N LEU A 222 -8.69 -3.75 29.00
CA LEU A 222 -8.35 -4.75 27.99
C LEU A 222 -9.54 -5.62 27.59
N PRO A 223 -10.38 -6.15 28.52
CA PRO A 223 -11.56 -6.93 28.13
C PRO A 223 -12.53 -6.16 27.21
N GLN A 224 -12.82 -4.88 27.51
CA GLN A 224 -13.68 -4.07 26.66
C GLN A 224 -13.03 -3.81 25.29
N LEU A 225 -11.72 -3.56 25.27
CA LEU A 225 -10.96 -3.38 24.03
C LEU A 225 -11.02 -4.62 23.13
N GLU A 226 -10.78 -5.80 23.69
CA GLU A 226 -10.84 -7.07 22.97
C GLU A 226 -12.24 -7.38 22.45
N ALA A 227 -13.27 -7.17 23.27
CA ALA A 227 -14.66 -7.39 22.88
C ALA A 227 -15.04 -6.53 21.65
N VAL A 228 -14.71 -5.24 21.67
CA VAL A 228 -14.99 -4.33 20.55
C VAL A 228 -14.19 -4.72 19.33
N LEU A 229 -12.88 -4.98 19.45
CA LEU A 229 -12.05 -5.37 18.31
C LEU A 229 -12.49 -6.70 17.70
N GLN A 230 -12.88 -7.68 18.52
CA GLN A 230 -13.39 -8.96 18.05
C GLN A 230 -14.69 -8.79 17.26
N GLU A 231 -15.63 -7.98 17.75
CA GLU A 231 -16.87 -7.67 17.05
C GLU A 231 -16.58 -7.01 15.68
N GLN A 232 -15.76 -5.96 15.66
CA GLN A 232 -15.43 -5.27 14.42
C GLN A 232 -14.67 -6.16 13.43
N PHE A 233 -13.75 -7.00 13.92
CA PHE A 233 -13.02 -7.94 13.07
C PHE A 233 -13.95 -8.99 12.46
N THR A 234 -14.94 -9.47 13.21
CA THR A 234 -15.93 -10.44 12.71
C THR A 234 -16.78 -9.87 11.57
N GLU A 235 -17.16 -8.59 11.66
CA GLU A 235 -17.85 -7.87 10.59
C GLU A 235 -16.95 -7.63 9.38
N VAL A 236 -15.67 -7.31 9.61
CA VAL A 236 -14.70 -7.20 8.50
C VAL A 236 -14.48 -8.55 7.82
N GLU A 237 -14.32 -9.65 8.55
CA GLU A 237 -14.25 -11.00 7.96
C GLU A 237 -15.51 -11.32 7.13
N LYS A 238 -16.69 -10.84 7.58
CA LYS A 238 -17.94 -10.95 6.82
C LYS A 238 -17.84 -10.21 5.51
N TRP A 239 -17.47 -8.94 5.56
CA TRP A 239 -17.37 -8.08 4.39
C TRP A 239 -16.34 -8.63 3.39
N ILE A 240 -15.18 -9.09 3.87
CA ILE A 240 -14.13 -9.69 3.05
C ILE A 240 -14.68 -10.86 2.24
N LYS A 241 -15.36 -11.80 2.91
CA LYS A 241 -15.84 -13.03 2.30
C LYS A 241 -17.10 -12.81 1.46
N ASP A 242 -18.12 -12.17 2.05
CA ASP A 242 -19.48 -12.17 1.54
C ASP A 242 -19.72 -10.99 0.56
N ASN A 243 -19.11 -9.82 0.80
CA ASN A 243 -19.36 -8.62 0.00
C ASN A 243 -18.31 -8.39 -1.09
N ASN A 244 -17.05 -8.78 -0.82
CA ASN A 244 -15.92 -8.40 -1.65
C ASN A 244 -15.13 -9.59 -2.22
N LYS A 245 -15.39 -10.83 -1.80
CA LYS A 245 -14.68 -12.06 -2.22
C LYS A 245 -13.15 -11.92 -2.17
N LEU A 246 -12.64 -11.18 -1.18
CA LEU A 246 -11.22 -11.04 -0.93
C LEU A 246 -10.72 -12.17 0.00
N PHE A 247 -9.41 -12.29 0.10
CA PHE A 247 -8.75 -13.27 0.95
C PHE A 247 -7.85 -12.57 1.96
N LEU A 248 -8.00 -12.92 3.24
CA LEU A 248 -7.13 -12.47 4.30
C LEU A 248 -5.96 -13.44 4.45
N ASN A 249 -4.75 -12.90 4.61
CA ASN A 249 -3.59 -13.67 5.02
C ASN A 249 -3.56 -13.73 6.55
N ALA A 250 -4.11 -14.79 7.13
CA ALA A 250 -4.21 -14.94 8.59
C ALA A 250 -2.85 -14.92 9.29
N ASP A 251 -1.80 -15.50 8.67
CA ASP A 251 -0.46 -15.56 9.25
C ASP A 251 0.24 -14.20 9.30
N LYS A 252 -0.12 -13.30 8.36
CA LYS A 252 0.43 -11.93 8.30
C LYS A 252 -0.49 -10.89 8.94
N THR A 253 -1.71 -11.27 9.27
CA THR A 253 -2.64 -10.42 10.01
C THR A 253 -2.26 -10.46 11.48
N VAL A 254 -1.95 -9.29 12.06
CA VAL A 254 -1.36 -9.21 13.40
C VAL A 254 -2.10 -8.23 14.29
N THR A 255 -2.13 -8.51 15.59
CA THR A 255 -2.70 -7.62 16.60
C THR A 255 -1.60 -6.95 17.42
N MET A 256 -1.87 -5.72 17.87
CA MET A 256 -0.93 -4.92 18.63
C MET A 256 -1.64 -4.10 19.71
N LEU A 257 -1.12 -4.18 20.94
CA LEU A 257 -1.64 -3.46 22.10
C LEU A 257 -0.78 -2.25 22.43
N PHE A 258 -1.43 -1.11 22.64
CA PHE A 258 -0.81 0.16 22.98
C PHE A 258 -1.35 0.70 24.32
N GLY A 259 -0.47 1.17 25.19
CA GLY A 259 -0.79 1.92 26.40
C GLY A 259 0.44 2.61 26.98
N THR A 260 0.23 3.42 28.01
CA THR A 260 1.36 3.97 28.79
C THR A 260 2.07 2.85 29.55
N LYS A 261 3.37 3.04 29.85
CA LYS A 261 4.14 2.04 30.63
C LYS A 261 3.39 1.61 31.91
N PRO A 262 2.88 2.53 32.76
CA PRO A 262 2.18 2.13 33.98
C PRO A 262 0.91 1.31 33.69
N LYS A 263 0.15 1.67 32.65
CA LYS A 263 -1.09 0.97 32.32
C LYS A 263 -0.84 -0.44 31.78
N LEU A 264 0.19 -0.60 30.94
CA LEU A 264 0.60 -1.91 30.44
C LEU A 264 1.17 -2.80 31.55
N HIS A 265 1.96 -2.25 32.48
CA HIS A 265 2.54 -3.01 33.60
C HIS A 265 1.50 -3.51 34.61
N LYS A 266 0.31 -2.91 34.65
CA LYS A 266 -0.82 -3.38 35.47
C LYS A 266 -1.54 -4.59 34.88
N LEU A 267 -1.33 -4.89 33.60
CA LEU A 267 -1.96 -6.04 32.94
C LEU A 267 -1.18 -7.31 33.26
N GLN A 268 -1.88 -8.35 33.70
CA GLN A 268 -1.28 -9.68 33.91
C GLN A 268 -0.83 -10.31 32.57
N ASN A 269 -1.61 -10.09 31.51
CA ASN A 269 -1.33 -10.58 30.16
C ASN A 269 -1.55 -9.45 29.13
N PRO A 270 -0.51 -8.70 28.74
CA PRO A 270 -0.65 -7.54 27.87
C PRO A 270 -0.68 -7.93 26.37
N HIS A 271 -1.48 -8.94 26.04
CA HIS A 271 -1.65 -9.45 24.69
C HIS A 271 -3.12 -9.29 24.28
N LEU A 272 -3.37 -8.81 23.06
CA LEU A 272 -4.72 -8.78 22.50
C LEU A 272 -5.09 -10.16 21.98
N CYS A 273 -6.18 -10.70 22.51
CA CYS A 273 -6.82 -11.90 22.02
C CYS A 273 -7.95 -11.53 21.06
N VAL A 274 -7.66 -11.62 19.76
CA VAL A 274 -8.66 -11.56 18.70
C VAL A 274 -8.55 -12.85 17.91
N ARG A 275 -9.69 -13.48 17.61
CA ARG A 275 -9.80 -14.77 16.93
C ARG A 275 -10.47 -14.60 15.58
N THR A 276 -10.05 -15.40 14.61
CA THR A 276 -10.74 -15.58 13.34
C THR A 276 -12.04 -16.37 13.54
N ARG A 277 -12.89 -16.37 12.52
CA ARG A 277 -14.05 -17.28 12.44
C ARG A 277 -13.73 -18.76 12.62
N SER A 278 -12.51 -19.18 12.29
CA SER A 278 -12.04 -20.56 12.50
C SER A 278 -11.52 -20.82 13.93
N ASN A 279 -11.76 -19.88 14.86
CA ASN A 279 -11.25 -19.89 16.23
C ASN A 279 -9.72 -19.86 16.35
N ALA A 280 -8.99 -19.55 15.28
CA ALA A 280 -7.56 -19.33 15.35
C ALA A 280 -7.29 -17.94 15.96
N THR A 281 -6.51 -17.89 17.02
CA THR A 281 -6.07 -16.61 17.61
C THR A 281 -5.09 -15.93 16.65
N LEU A 282 -5.38 -14.69 16.28
CA LEU A 282 -4.46 -13.88 15.49
C LEU A 282 -3.14 -13.72 16.23
N THR A 283 -2.04 -13.73 15.47
CA THR A 283 -0.71 -13.57 16.05
C THR A 283 -0.61 -12.21 16.71
N SER A 284 -0.45 -12.20 18.04
CA SER A 284 -0.18 -10.97 18.78
C SER A 284 1.31 -10.69 18.79
N HIS A 285 1.68 -9.46 18.43
CA HIS A 285 3.05 -8.98 18.60
C HIS A 285 3.10 -8.01 19.78
N PHE A 286 3.93 -8.35 20.79
CA PHE A 286 4.07 -7.52 21.97
C PHE A 286 5.15 -6.46 21.81
N SER A 287 4.83 -5.24 22.27
CA SER A 287 5.67 -4.08 22.05
C SER A 287 5.36 -2.80 22.88
N GLN A 288 6.22 -2.33 23.80
CA GLN A 288 6.15 -0.98 24.44
C GLN A 288 6.54 0.17 23.47
N ILE A 289 5.67 1.18 23.30
CA ILE A 289 5.33 2.05 22.11
C ILE A 289 6.17 3.31 21.77
N SER A 290 6.17 3.68 20.46
CA SER A 290 6.09 5.06 19.92
C SER A 290 5.67 5.20 18.43
N ARG A 291 4.54 4.58 18.01
CA ARG A 291 3.58 4.98 16.93
C ARG A 291 3.94 4.90 15.41
N TYR A 292 3.29 3.95 14.73
CA TYR A 292 3.71 3.20 13.51
C TYR A 292 4.97 2.37 13.63
N VAL A 293 5.07 1.93 14.86
CA VAL A 293 6.27 1.88 15.61
C VAL A 293 5.70 1.26 16.86
N VAL A 294 5.39 -0.04 16.82
CA VAL A 294 5.07 -0.79 18.03
C VAL A 294 5.80 -2.16 18.00
N ARG A 295 7.09 -2.12 18.34
CA ARG A 295 8.08 -3.15 18.81
C ARG A 295 8.32 -3.04 20.33
N THR A 296 8.80 -4.01 21.09
CA THR A 296 8.96 -3.83 22.55
C THR A 296 10.04 -2.84 22.93
N LYS A 297 9.75 -1.86 23.82
CA LYS A 297 10.71 -0.97 24.53
C LYS A 297 11.65 -0.11 23.66
N SER A 298 11.65 -0.28 22.34
CA SER A 298 12.72 0.14 21.44
C SER A 298 12.16 0.11 20.02
N ILE A 299 11.75 1.25 19.45
CA ILE A 299 10.90 1.18 18.24
C ILE A 299 11.25 2.13 17.12
N PHE A 300 11.61 3.37 17.44
CA PHE A 300 12.44 4.12 16.52
C PHE A 300 13.76 3.41 16.30
N TRP A 301 14.26 2.73 17.34
CA TRP A 301 15.53 2.04 17.28
C TRP A 301 15.56 0.91 16.23
N PRO A 302 14.71 -0.13 16.21
CA PRO A 302 14.70 -1.12 15.12
C PRO A 302 14.55 -0.53 13.71
N HIS A 303 13.74 0.52 13.54
CA HIS A 303 13.67 1.22 12.26
C HIS A 303 15.00 1.90 11.92
N ILE A 304 15.55 2.70 12.84
CA ILE A 304 16.83 3.39 12.73
C ILE A 304 17.98 2.38 12.55
N GLU A 305 17.91 1.22 13.19
CA GLU A 305 18.87 0.13 13.07
C GLU A 305 18.78 -0.53 11.72
N LYS A 306 17.57 -0.85 11.24
CA LYS A 306 17.35 -1.40 9.90
C LYS A 306 17.77 -0.42 8.82
N LEU A 307 17.48 0.87 9.01
CA LEU A 307 17.88 1.94 8.12
C LEU A 307 19.42 2.08 8.11
N SER A 308 20.03 2.11 9.30
CA SER A 308 21.48 2.17 9.47
C SER A 308 22.17 0.95 8.87
N SER A 309 21.69 -0.26 9.14
CA SER A 309 22.26 -1.52 8.64
C SER A 309 22.09 -1.67 7.13
N LYS A 310 21.08 -1.02 6.54
CA LYS A 310 20.92 -0.91 5.08
C LYS A 310 21.86 0.11 4.46
N LEU A 311 22.14 1.23 5.14
CA LEU A 311 22.89 2.36 4.58
C LEU A 311 24.40 2.28 4.83
N TYR A 312 24.85 1.79 5.99
CA TYR A 312 26.29 1.65 6.29
C TYR A 312 27.03 0.77 5.28
N PRO A 313 26.52 -0.41 4.85
CA PRO A 313 27.21 -1.23 3.84
C PRO A 313 27.34 -0.51 2.50
N LYS A 314 26.30 0.21 2.07
CA LYS A 314 26.33 1.01 0.84
C LYS A 314 27.37 2.11 0.94
N LEU A 315 27.41 2.82 2.07
CA LEU A 315 28.41 3.84 2.33
C LEU A 315 29.82 3.25 2.33
N GLY A 316 30.01 2.07 2.91
CA GLY A 316 31.29 1.35 2.88
C GLY A 316 31.76 1.01 1.46
N VAL A 317 30.86 0.57 0.58
CA VAL A 317 31.17 0.37 -0.86
C VAL A 317 31.60 1.69 -1.51
N LEU A 318 30.88 2.78 -1.24
CA LEU A 318 31.21 4.10 -1.78
C LEU A 318 32.57 4.60 -1.30
N TYR A 319 32.90 4.42 -0.03
CA TYR A 319 34.22 4.78 0.51
C TYR A 319 35.38 4.00 -0.12
N ARG A 320 35.21 2.69 -0.38
CA ARG A 320 36.23 1.88 -1.07
C ARG A 320 36.54 2.38 -2.49
N ASN A 321 35.58 3.06 -3.12
CA ASN A 321 35.72 3.62 -4.46
C ASN A 321 35.88 5.14 -4.45
N LYS A 322 36.17 5.75 -3.27
CA LYS A 322 36.21 7.22 -3.11
C LYS A 322 37.20 7.88 -4.08
N SER A 323 38.35 7.26 -4.33
CA SER A 323 39.39 7.77 -5.24
C SER A 323 38.92 7.89 -6.70
N CYS A 324 37.93 7.10 -7.11
CA CYS A 324 37.35 7.12 -8.45
C CYS A 324 36.20 8.13 -8.60
N LEU A 325 35.82 8.83 -7.52
CA LEU A 325 34.64 9.70 -7.49
C LEU A 325 35.05 11.14 -7.20
N SER A 326 34.77 12.04 -8.15
CA SER A 326 34.99 13.48 -7.94
C SER A 326 34.13 14.01 -6.78
N PRO A 327 34.54 15.09 -6.09
CA PRO A 327 33.74 15.70 -5.02
C PRO A 327 32.29 15.99 -5.44
N ALA A 328 32.08 16.47 -6.68
CA ALA A 328 30.75 16.73 -7.23
C ALA A 328 29.89 15.46 -7.31
N VAL A 329 30.46 14.35 -7.81
CA VAL A 329 29.77 13.06 -7.90
C VAL A 329 29.46 12.51 -6.50
N ARG A 330 30.39 12.63 -5.55
CA ARG A 330 30.19 12.20 -4.16
C ARG A 330 29.02 12.93 -3.51
N LYS A 331 28.95 14.25 -3.68
CA LYS A 331 27.83 15.08 -3.23
C LYS A 331 26.50 14.64 -3.87
N GLN A 332 26.50 14.40 -5.18
CA GLN A 332 25.30 13.97 -5.90
C GLN A 332 24.80 12.61 -5.41
N ILE A 333 25.69 11.64 -5.19
CA ILE A 333 25.34 10.32 -4.63
C ILE A 333 24.69 10.46 -3.25
N VAL A 334 25.28 11.27 -2.37
CA VAL A 334 24.72 11.51 -1.03
C VAL A 334 23.32 12.11 -1.14
N GLN A 335 23.15 13.18 -1.92
CA GLN A 335 21.89 13.89 -2.05
C GLN A 335 20.79 13.07 -2.73
N GLN A 336 21.12 12.23 -3.72
CA GLN A 336 20.12 11.52 -4.52
C GLN A 336 19.83 10.10 -4.04
N MET A 337 20.77 9.46 -3.34
CA MET A 337 20.62 8.05 -2.95
C MET A 337 20.58 7.83 -1.43
N LEU A 338 21.31 8.60 -0.65
CA LEU A 338 21.47 8.36 0.79
C LEU A 338 20.53 9.25 1.61
N MET A 339 20.47 10.55 1.31
CA MET A 339 19.61 11.51 2.00
C MET A 339 18.12 11.15 1.92
N PRO A 340 17.55 10.77 0.76
CA PRO A 340 16.13 10.45 0.68
C PRO A 340 15.73 9.26 1.55
N ALA A 341 16.67 8.36 1.87
CA ALA A 341 16.39 7.23 2.75
C ALA A 341 16.24 7.64 4.22
N ILE A 342 16.93 8.70 4.65
CA ILE A 342 16.78 9.28 5.99
C ILE A 342 15.62 10.28 6.00
N GLU A 343 15.45 11.09 4.97
CA GLU A 343 14.35 12.08 4.94
C GLU A 343 12.96 11.42 4.86
N TYR A 344 12.86 10.20 4.33
CA TYR A 344 11.59 9.50 4.23
C TYR A 344 10.99 9.15 5.61
N GLY A 345 9.89 9.83 5.96
CA GLY A 345 9.15 9.60 7.20
C GLY A 345 9.82 10.18 8.45
N ASP A 346 10.82 11.05 8.29
CA ASP A 346 11.58 11.69 9.36
C ASP A 346 10.71 12.34 10.44
N VAL A 347 9.65 13.05 10.06
CA VAL A 347 8.69 13.69 10.98
C VAL A 347 8.02 12.68 11.92
N VAL A 348 7.86 11.43 11.52
CA VAL A 348 7.28 10.38 12.36
C VAL A 348 8.24 10.00 13.49
N TYR A 349 9.54 9.99 13.21
CA TYR A 349 10.57 9.59 14.17
C TYR A 349 11.44 10.72 14.70
N ALA A 350 11.16 11.97 14.33
CA ALA A 350 11.73 13.15 14.96
C ALA A 350 11.33 13.23 16.45
N ALA A 351 10.21 12.63 16.83
CA ALA A 351 9.78 12.48 18.22
C ALA A 351 10.53 11.37 18.99
N ALA A 352 11.55 10.74 18.39
CA ALA A 352 12.34 9.71 19.04
C ALA A 352 13.20 10.27 20.19
N PRO A 353 13.50 9.43 21.21
CA PRO A 353 14.50 9.78 22.21
C PRO A 353 15.81 10.20 21.57
N GLN A 354 16.46 11.22 22.13
CA GLN A 354 17.71 11.78 21.61
C GLN A 354 18.80 10.72 21.42
N THR A 355 18.84 9.71 22.29
CA THR A 355 19.76 8.57 22.21
C THR A 355 19.60 7.77 20.90
N HIS A 356 18.38 7.63 20.39
CA HIS A 356 18.11 6.97 19.12
C HIS A 356 18.49 7.87 17.94
N LEU A 357 18.12 9.16 18.02
CA LEU A 357 18.45 10.16 16.98
C LEU A 357 19.96 10.31 16.79
N GLN A 358 20.75 10.17 17.85
CA GLN A 358 22.21 10.26 17.77
C GLN A 358 22.84 9.23 16.81
N LYS A 359 22.23 8.05 16.64
CA LYS A 359 22.67 7.05 15.64
C LYS A 359 22.45 7.57 14.21
N LEU A 360 21.32 8.20 13.95
CA LEU A 360 21.05 8.85 12.66
C LEU A 360 21.96 10.05 12.43
N THR A 361 22.21 10.88 13.44
CA THR A 361 23.15 12.00 13.36
C THR A 361 24.56 11.51 13.00
N THR A 362 24.99 10.40 13.60
CA THR A 362 26.29 9.78 13.30
C THR A 362 26.37 9.28 11.87
N LEU A 363 25.28 8.66 11.37
CA LEU A 363 25.16 8.22 9.98
C LEU A 363 25.19 9.40 9.02
N TYR A 364 24.40 10.45 9.28
CA TYR A 364 24.37 11.69 8.50
C TYR A 364 25.75 12.36 8.43
N ASN A 365 26.44 12.48 9.57
CA ASN A 365 27.80 13.03 9.62
C ASN A 365 28.78 12.20 8.76
N SER A 366 28.56 10.88 8.66
CA SER A 366 29.37 10.02 7.80
C SER A 366 29.08 10.27 6.31
N PHE A 367 27.85 10.64 5.95
CA PHE A 367 27.52 11.08 4.59
C PHE A 367 28.20 12.41 4.26
N CYS A 368 28.19 13.38 5.18
CA CYS A 368 28.89 14.65 5.00
C CYS A 368 30.39 14.44 4.78
N ARG A 369 31.04 13.61 5.59
CA ARG A 369 32.48 13.26 5.44
C ARG A 369 32.81 12.52 4.15
N PHE A 370 31.85 11.83 3.55
CA PHE A 370 32.05 11.18 2.25
C PHE A 370 31.95 12.21 1.10
N ALA A 371 30.99 13.12 1.20
CA ALA A 371 30.77 14.17 0.22
C ALA A 371 31.95 15.17 0.15
N LEU A 372 32.53 15.51 1.31
CA LEU A 372 33.78 16.28 1.43
C LEU A 372 34.98 15.40 1.03
#